data_AF-A0A7S0XRM6-F1
#
_entry.id   AF-A0A7S0XRM6-F1
#
_cell.length_a   1.000
_cell.length_b   1.000
_cell.length_c   1.000
_cell.angle_alpha   90.00
_cell.angle_beta   90.00
_cell.angle_gamma   90.00
#
_symmetry.space_group_name_H-M   'P 1'
#
loop_
_entity.id
_entity.type
_entity.pdbx_description
1 polymer ?
#
loop_
_entity_poly.entity_id
_entity_poly.type
_entity_poly.pdbx_seq_one_letter_code
_entity_poly.pdbx_strand_id
1 'polypeptide(L)'
;GVFMRATYSGPDTGNRREAIPSDDANLAPAVPSGNVGWKLRVYSIPRHGHWRGRVSNFAKTGHIKGSAVVKVIRFYSHSSLKHYVPGTPGSWYGWVFNGMVRIKRAGRYTFCTISDDGSKIWVNKHYIVNNDGFHGNREGCGSIYLKKGNANVLLMGWQGEGGIGQELTYSGPD
;
A
#
# COMPACT_ATOMS: atom_id res chain seq x y z
N GLY A 1 22.01 1.89 -9.23
CA GLY A 1 21.03 2.73 -9.94
C GLY A 1 19.74 1.97 -10.07
N VAL A 2 18.59 2.63 -9.88
CA VAL A 2 17.27 1.99 -10.02
C VAL A 2 16.64 2.51 -11.30
N PHE A 3 16.18 1.61 -12.16
CA PHE A 3 15.30 1.93 -13.28
C PHE A 3 13.95 1.24 -13.07
N MET A 4 12.87 2.01 -13.19
CA MET A 4 11.50 1.50 -13.26
C MET A 4 11.00 1.69 -14.69
N ARG A 5 10.24 0.71 -15.20
CA ARG A 5 9.65 0.75 -16.53
C ARG A 5 8.17 0.39 -16.41
N ALA A 6 7.31 1.35 -16.69
CA ALA A 6 5.87 1.13 -16.84
C ALA A 6 5.56 0.96 -18.34
N THR A 7 4.93 -0.17 -18.70
CA THR A 7 4.52 -0.45 -20.09
C THR A 7 3.09 -0.94 -20.17
N TYR A 8 2.45 -0.67 -21.30
CA TYR A 8 1.11 -1.14 -21.64
C TYR A 8 1.11 -1.91 -22.98
N SER A 9 0.12 -2.78 -23.18
CA SER A 9 -0.10 -3.49 -24.43
C SER A 9 -1.60 -3.67 -24.66
N GLY A 10 -2.07 -3.30 -25.84
CA GLY A 10 -3.48 -3.40 -26.23
C GLY A 10 -3.71 -3.15 -27.72
N PRO A 11 -4.98 -3.12 -28.16
CA PRO A 11 -5.34 -2.91 -29.56
C PRO A 11 -4.72 -1.64 -30.16
N ASP A 12 -4.61 -0.60 -29.35
CA ASP A 12 -4.03 0.71 -29.65
C ASP A 12 -2.50 0.68 -29.79
N THR A 13 -1.82 -0.34 -29.26
CA THR A 13 -0.38 -0.57 -29.48
C THR A 13 -0.10 -1.69 -30.48
N GLY A 14 -1.13 -2.19 -31.18
CA GLY A 14 -0.99 -3.37 -32.05
C GLY A 14 -0.48 -4.61 -31.29
N ASN A 15 -0.84 -4.73 -30.00
CA ASN A 15 -0.35 -5.75 -29.07
C ASN A 15 1.18 -5.74 -28.86
N ARG A 16 1.86 -4.64 -29.21
CA ARG A 16 3.26 -4.43 -28.84
C ARG A 16 3.34 -3.83 -27.44
N ARG A 17 4.46 -4.07 -26.77
CA ARG A 17 4.71 -3.58 -25.42
C ARG A 17 5.36 -2.20 -25.51
N GLU A 18 4.58 -1.16 -25.23
CA GLU A 18 5.00 0.24 -25.36
C GLU A 18 5.16 0.90 -23.98
N ALA A 19 5.99 1.94 -23.88
CA ALA A 19 6.06 2.77 -22.68
C ALA A 19 4.74 3.55 -22.50
N ILE A 20 4.28 3.70 -21.25
CA ILE A 20 3.02 4.42 -20.97
C ILE A 20 3.28 5.93 -21.11
N PRO A 21 2.68 6.64 -22.08
CA PRO A 21 2.79 8.09 -22.15
C PRO A 21 1.94 8.74 -21.04
N SER A 22 2.38 9.91 -20.56
CA SER A 22 1.57 10.77 -19.71
C SER A 22 1.01 11.88 -20.57
N ASP A 23 -0.22 11.71 -21.07
CA ASP A 23 -0.79 12.63 -22.06
C ASP A 23 -1.17 14.00 -21.48
N ASP A 24 -1.46 14.10 -20.17
CA ASP A 24 -1.59 15.38 -19.46
C ASP A 24 -1.45 15.20 -17.94
N ALA A 25 -0.39 15.73 -17.34
CA ALA A 25 -0.14 15.65 -15.89
C ALA A 25 -1.20 16.43 -15.06
N ASN A 26 -1.94 17.35 -15.68
CA ASN A 26 -2.94 18.19 -15.00
C ASN A 26 -4.35 17.58 -15.00
N LEU A 27 -4.58 16.52 -15.80
CA LEU A 27 -5.83 15.75 -15.79
C LEU A 27 -5.84 14.61 -14.76
N ALA A 28 -4.73 14.42 -14.03
CA ALA A 28 -4.73 13.56 -12.86
C ALA A 28 -5.84 14.04 -11.89
N PRO A 29 -6.77 13.17 -11.45
CA PRO A 29 -7.86 13.59 -10.59
C PRO A 29 -7.31 14.33 -9.36
N ALA A 30 -7.74 15.58 -9.17
CA ALA A 30 -7.37 16.35 -8.00
C ALA A 30 -7.71 15.54 -6.74
N VAL A 31 -6.70 15.30 -5.91
CA VAL A 31 -6.88 14.65 -4.60
C VAL A 31 -7.89 15.49 -3.83
N PRO A 32 -9.04 14.92 -3.38
CA PRO A 32 -10.07 15.70 -2.70
C PRO A 32 -9.51 16.45 -1.49
N SER A 33 -9.98 17.67 -1.24
CA SER A 33 -9.57 18.50 -0.11
C SER A 33 -10.60 18.40 1.04
N GLY A 34 -10.12 18.03 2.23
CA GLY A 34 -10.92 17.92 3.47
C GLY A 34 -10.40 16.83 4.41
N ASN A 35 -9.53 17.16 5.38
CA ASN A 35 -8.92 16.20 6.32
C ASN A 35 -8.56 14.83 5.68
N VAL A 36 -7.96 14.87 4.48
CA VAL A 36 -7.72 13.69 3.65
C VAL A 36 -6.32 13.16 3.94
N GLY A 37 -6.27 11.93 4.43
CA GLY A 37 -5.02 11.21 4.61
C GLY A 37 -5.22 9.87 5.29
N TRP A 38 -4.25 9.00 5.07
CA TRP A 38 -4.12 7.72 5.71
C TRP A 38 -3.54 7.92 7.11
N LYS A 39 -4.27 7.47 8.13
CA LYS A 39 -3.72 7.37 9.48
C LYS A 39 -2.68 6.26 9.47
N LEU A 40 -1.42 6.64 9.62
CA LEU A 40 -0.29 5.73 9.75
C LEU A 40 0.00 5.49 11.23
N ARG A 41 0.21 4.23 11.60
CA ARG A 41 0.86 3.83 12.86
C ARG A 41 2.00 2.88 12.55
N VAL A 42 3.16 3.10 13.15
CA VAL A 42 4.34 2.23 13.03
C VAL A 42 4.59 1.51 14.34
N TYR A 43 5.02 0.26 14.25
CA TYR A 43 5.29 -0.63 15.37
C TYR A 43 6.67 -1.24 15.22
N SER A 44 7.45 -1.37 16.30
CA SER A 44 8.59 -2.29 16.31
C SER A 44 8.12 -3.71 16.59
N ILE A 45 8.79 -4.68 15.99
CA ILE A 45 8.49 -6.10 16.14
C ILE A 45 9.61 -6.72 17.00
N PRO A 46 9.29 -7.23 18.21
CA PRO A 46 10.28 -7.93 19.03
C PRO A 46 10.81 -9.18 18.30
N ARG A 47 12.14 -9.33 18.28
CA ARG A 47 12.80 -10.57 17.84
C ARG A 47 12.89 -11.54 19.01
N HIS A 48 11.89 -12.40 19.16
CA HIS A 48 12.00 -13.60 19.99
C HIS A 48 11.54 -14.81 19.17
N GLY A 49 12.33 -15.90 19.20
CA GLY A 49 12.06 -17.27 18.75
C GLY A 49 11.04 -17.50 17.63
N HIS A 50 11.48 -18.09 16.50
CA HIS A 50 10.63 -18.59 15.40
C HIS A 50 9.64 -17.59 14.79
N TRP A 51 9.91 -16.28 14.80
CA TRP A 51 9.01 -15.32 14.17
C TRP A 51 8.92 -15.56 12.65
N ARG A 52 7.74 -15.99 12.18
CA ARG A 52 7.54 -16.55 10.82
C ARG A 52 7.16 -15.54 9.73
N GLY A 53 7.45 -14.25 9.89
CA GLY A 53 7.20 -13.29 8.80
C GLY A 53 5.75 -13.13 8.44
N ARG A 54 4.90 -12.63 9.35
CA ARG A 54 3.46 -12.49 9.07
C ARG A 54 2.86 -11.21 9.65
N VAL A 55 1.95 -10.60 8.89
CA VAL A 55 1.10 -9.48 9.33
C VAL A 55 0.39 -9.79 10.65
N SER A 56 -0.16 -11.00 10.79
CA SER A 56 -0.88 -11.42 12.00
C SER A 56 -0.01 -11.45 13.26
N ASN A 57 1.30 -11.58 13.11
CA ASN A 57 2.22 -11.66 14.24
C ASN A 57 2.58 -10.25 14.72
N PHE A 58 2.92 -9.32 13.82
CA PHE A 58 3.19 -7.94 14.23
C PHE A 58 1.95 -7.30 14.86
N ALA A 59 0.76 -7.56 14.32
CA ALA A 59 -0.48 -7.00 14.85
C ALA A 59 -0.74 -7.41 16.31
N LYS A 60 -0.17 -8.54 16.76
CA LYS A 60 -0.29 -9.04 18.14
C LYS A 60 0.86 -8.60 19.04
N THR A 61 2.08 -8.55 18.52
CA THR A 61 3.29 -8.40 19.33
C THR A 61 3.99 -7.05 19.16
N GLY A 62 3.52 -6.21 18.25
CA GLY A 62 4.16 -4.94 17.90
C GLY A 62 4.02 -3.88 18.99
N HIS A 63 5.09 -3.13 19.26
CA HIS A 63 5.06 -1.97 20.15
C HIS A 63 5.02 -0.69 19.33
N ILE A 64 4.08 0.20 19.62
CA ILE A 64 3.92 1.47 18.89
C ILE A 64 5.20 2.30 18.98
N LYS A 65 5.65 2.81 17.83
CA LYS A 65 6.77 3.76 17.70
C LYS A 65 6.35 5.17 17.33
N GLY A 66 5.14 5.31 16.82
CA GLY A 66 4.50 6.60 16.58
C GLY A 66 3.41 6.51 15.54
N SER A 67 2.85 7.67 15.22
CA SER A 67 1.77 7.80 14.26
C SER A 67 1.90 9.09 13.47
N ALA A 68 1.36 9.08 12.26
CA ALA A 68 1.31 10.24 11.39
C ALA A 68 0.03 10.21 10.55
N VAL A 69 -0.19 11.27 9.78
CA VAL A 69 -1.18 11.29 8.69
C VAL A 69 -0.42 11.54 7.39
N VAL A 70 -0.64 10.67 6.40
CA VAL A 70 0.04 10.75 5.10
C VAL A 70 -0.98 10.83 3.98
N LYS A 71 -0.74 11.63 2.95
CA LYS A 71 -1.71 11.81 1.86
C LYS A 71 -1.77 10.59 0.93
N VAL A 72 -0.62 9.96 0.68
CA VAL A 72 -0.46 8.81 -0.22
C VAL A 72 0.39 7.76 0.49
N ILE A 73 0.08 6.48 0.24
CA ILE A 73 0.91 5.36 0.68
C ILE A 73 1.86 5.02 -0.47
N ARG A 74 3.06 5.57 -0.44
CA ARG A 74 4.13 5.27 -1.39
C ARG A 74 5.50 5.49 -0.71
N PHE A 75 6.03 4.42 -0.11
CA PHE A 75 7.26 4.42 0.65
C PHE A 75 8.23 3.40 0.06
N TYR A 76 9.41 3.83 -0.39
CA TYR A 76 10.44 2.94 -0.94
C TYR A 76 11.81 3.09 -0.26
N SER A 77 11.84 3.77 0.89
CA SER A 77 13.05 3.91 1.69
C SER A 77 12.73 4.05 3.15
N HIS A 78 13.57 3.48 4.01
CA HIS A 78 13.47 3.64 5.46
C HIS A 78 13.38 5.11 5.86
N SER A 79 14.14 5.97 5.20
CA SER A 79 14.14 7.42 5.44
C SER A 79 12.77 8.06 5.15
N SER A 80 12.08 7.64 4.09
CA SER A 80 10.76 8.19 3.76
C SER A 80 9.73 7.89 4.84
N LEU A 81 9.77 6.70 5.45
CA LEU A 81 8.86 6.35 6.55
C LEU A 81 9.29 7.01 7.87
N LYS A 82 10.60 7.05 8.17
CA LYS A 82 11.18 7.74 9.33
C LYS A 82 10.89 9.24 9.34
N HIS A 83 10.79 9.88 8.17
CA HIS A 83 10.42 11.28 8.07
C HIS A 83 9.06 11.58 8.73
N TYR A 84 8.08 10.67 8.56
CA TYR A 84 6.76 10.81 9.17
C TYR A 84 6.70 10.26 10.60
N VAL A 85 7.44 9.17 10.88
CA VAL A 85 7.50 8.57 12.20
C VAL A 85 8.97 8.34 12.59
N PRO A 86 9.63 9.32 13.24
CA PRO A 86 11.06 9.25 13.55
C PRO A 86 11.48 8.03 14.38
N GLY A 87 10.58 7.48 15.20
CA GLY A 87 10.81 6.28 15.99
C GLY A 87 10.84 4.96 15.20
N THR A 88 10.67 5.00 13.88
CA THR A 88 10.68 3.79 13.02
C THR A 88 12.04 3.10 13.08
N PRO A 89 12.11 1.81 13.45
CA PRO A 89 13.35 1.03 13.44
C PRO A 89 13.96 0.88 12.03
N GLY A 90 15.22 0.44 11.93
CA GLY A 90 15.85 0.12 10.64
C GLY A 90 15.46 -1.24 10.05
N SER A 91 14.87 -2.10 10.86
CA SER A 91 14.46 -3.46 10.52
C SER A 91 13.44 -3.93 11.56
N TRP A 92 12.69 -4.98 11.24
CA TRP A 92 11.71 -5.60 12.14
C TRP A 92 10.69 -4.60 12.66
N TYR A 93 9.92 -4.04 11.74
CA TYR A 93 8.85 -3.12 12.06
C TYR A 93 7.61 -3.38 11.20
N GLY A 94 6.45 -2.96 11.70
CA GLY A 94 5.17 -3.07 11.03
C GLY A 94 4.52 -1.71 10.88
N TRP A 95 3.61 -1.58 9.94
CA TRP A 95 2.78 -0.40 9.76
C TRP A 95 1.31 -0.77 9.58
N VAL A 96 0.46 0.14 10.02
CA VAL A 96 -0.97 0.10 9.76
C VAL A 96 -1.36 1.44 9.14
N PHE A 97 -1.92 1.38 7.94
CA PHE A 97 -2.59 2.50 7.30
C PHE A 97 -4.11 2.28 7.35
N ASN A 98 -4.83 3.25 7.88
CA ASN A 98 -6.29 3.25 7.91
C ASN A 98 -6.82 4.53 7.28
N GLY A 99 -7.71 4.40 6.32
CA GLY A 99 -8.26 5.52 5.56
C GLY A 99 -9.55 5.17 4.85
N MET A 100 -10.01 6.09 4.01
CA MET A 100 -11.20 5.92 3.18
C MET A 100 -10.90 6.29 1.74
N VAL A 101 -11.48 5.54 0.81
CA VAL A 101 -11.51 5.86 -0.62
C VAL A 101 -12.94 6.26 -0.98
N ARG A 102 -13.09 7.36 -1.73
CA ARG A 102 -14.40 7.83 -2.18
C ARG A 102 -14.74 7.22 -3.53
N ILE A 103 -15.74 6.36 -3.53
CA ILE A 103 -16.27 5.65 -4.69
C ILE A 103 -17.31 6.52 -5.39
N LYS A 104 -16.99 6.99 -6.59
CA LYS A 104 -17.88 7.88 -7.37
C LYS A 104 -18.93 7.11 -8.16
N ARG A 105 -18.57 5.94 -8.70
CA ARG A 105 -19.44 5.05 -9.48
C ARG A 105 -19.48 3.66 -8.83
N ALA A 106 -20.68 3.10 -8.68
CA ALA A 106 -20.79 1.73 -8.19
C ALA A 106 -20.20 0.75 -9.22
N GLY A 107 -19.53 -0.30 -8.76
CA GLY A 107 -18.98 -1.33 -9.63
C GLY A 107 -17.83 -2.11 -8.99
N ARG A 108 -17.11 -2.87 -9.81
CA ARG A 108 -15.98 -3.69 -9.36
C ARG A 108 -14.70 -2.86 -9.32
N TYR A 109 -14.12 -2.77 -8.13
CA TYR A 109 -12.86 -2.10 -7.86
C TYR A 109 -11.76 -3.12 -7.61
N THR A 110 -10.56 -2.85 -8.08
CA THR A 110 -9.34 -3.63 -7.79
C THR A 110 -8.42 -2.79 -6.93
N PHE A 111 -7.97 -3.35 -5.81
CA PHE A 111 -6.95 -2.76 -4.94
C PHE A 111 -5.68 -3.59 -5.06
N CYS A 112 -4.56 -2.90 -5.18
CA CYS A 112 -3.24 -3.52 -5.28
C CYS A 112 -2.30 -2.95 -4.23
N THR A 113 -1.36 -3.78 -3.78
CA THR A 113 -0.27 -3.36 -2.91
C THR A 113 1.04 -3.90 -3.43
N ILE A 114 2.06 -3.04 -3.47
CA ILE A 114 3.46 -3.45 -3.57
C ILE A 114 4.02 -3.44 -2.16
N SER A 115 4.68 -4.52 -1.74
CA SER A 115 5.42 -4.53 -0.48
C SER A 115 6.72 -5.33 -0.52
N ASP A 116 7.65 -4.90 0.33
CA ASP A 116 8.90 -5.57 0.72
C ASP A 116 9.08 -5.32 2.23
N ASP A 117 8.86 -6.27 3.14
CA ASP A 117 8.31 -7.63 2.97
C ASP A 117 6.77 -7.66 2.79
N GLY A 118 6.03 -8.27 3.71
CA GLY A 118 4.66 -8.71 3.49
C GLY A 118 3.60 -7.66 3.83
N SER A 119 2.47 -7.69 3.12
CA SER A 119 1.30 -6.85 3.39
C SER A 119 -0.05 -7.53 3.11
N LYS A 120 -1.11 -6.93 3.63
CA LYS A 120 -2.51 -7.38 3.50
C LYS A 120 -3.45 -6.18 3.41
N ILE A 121 -4.50 -6.30 2.60
CA ILE A 121 -5.53 -5.27 2.45
C ILE A 121 -6.90 -5.81 2.84
N TRP A 122 -7.64 -4.98 3.58
CA TRP A 122 -9.07 -5.11 3.82
C TRP A 122 -9.82 -3.88 3.32
N VAL A 123 -10.98 -4.10 2.68
CA VAL A 123 -11.89 -3.05 2.23
C VAL A 123 -13.26 -3.31 2.81
N ASN A 124 -13.85 -2.32 3.51
CA ASN A 124 -15.10 -2.47 4.25
C ASN A 124 -15.12 -3.72 5.15
N LYS A 125 -13.99 -3.99 5.82
CA LYS A 125 -13.74 -5.18 6.66
C LYS A 125 -13.64 -6.52 5.89
N HIS A 126 -13.82 -6.53 4.58
CA HIS A 126 -13.58 -7.71 3.74
C HIS A 126 -12.09 -7.84 3.43
N TYR A 127 -11.53 -9.00 3.72
CA TYR A 127 -10.16 -9.35 3.34
C TYR A 127 -10.07 -9.63 1.85
N ILE A 128 -9.26 -8.87 1.11
CA ILE A 128 -9.24 -8.96 -0.36
C ILE A 128 -7.85 -9.18 -0.96
N VAL A 129 -6.77 -8.85 -0.25
CA VAL A 129 -5.40 -9.07 -0.75
C VAL A 129 -4.52 -9.75 0.29
N ASN A 130 -3.88 -10.84 -0.11
CA ASN A 130 -2.79 -11.50 0.62
C ASN A 130 -1.47 -11.32 -0.13
N ASN A 131 -0.61 -10.44 0.36
CA ASN A 131 0.78 -10.30 -0.11
C ASN A 131 1.74 -10.51 1.06
N ASP A 132 1.44 -11.42 1.98
CA ASP A 132 2.21 -11.64 3.21
C ASP A 132 3.37 -12.64 3.03
N GLY A 133 4.26 -12.73 4.01
CA GLY A 133 5.47 -13.57 3.98
C GLY A 133 6.74 -12.77 3.69
N PHE A 134 7.89 -13.45 3.80
CA PHE A 134 9.19 -12.88 3.40
C PHE A 134 9.30 -12.86 1.88
N HIS A 135 9.61 -11.69 1.33
CA HIS A 135 9.88 -11.50 -0.09
C HIS A 135 10.38 -10.08 -0.34
N GLY A 136 11.19 -9.92 -1.39
CA GLY A 136 11.46 -8.60 -1.94
C GLY A 136 10.21 -7.94 -2.53
N ASN A 137 10.37 -6.73 -3.07
CA ASN A 137 9.29 -5.98 -3.71
C ASN A 137 8.40 -6.83 -4.63
N ARG A 138 7.14 -7.03 -4.20
CA ARG A 138 6.15 -7.84 -4.90
C ARG A 138 4.79 -7.16 -4.88
N GLU A 139 4.09 -7.21 -6.00
CA GLU A 139 2.71 -6.75 -6.10
C GLU A 139 1.70 -7.88 -5.80
N GLY A 140 0.66 -7.56 -5.04
CA GLY A 140 -0.52 -8.39 -4.86
C GLY A 140 -1.80 -7.58 -5.04
N CYS A 141 -2.80 -8.14 -5.70
CA CYS A 141 -4.05 -7.47 -6.01
C CYS A 141 -5.28 -8.30 -5.62
N GLY A 142 -6.42 -7.62 -5.47
CA GLY A 142 -7.71 -8.25 -5.21
C GLY A 142 -8.84 -7.29 -5.51
N SER A 143 -10.01 -7.84 -5.84
CA SER A 143 -11.15 -7.05 -6.29
C SER A 143 -12.38 -7.22 -5.39
N ILE A 144 -13.19 -6.17 -5.31
CA ILE A 144 -14.44 -6.14 -4.54
C ILE A 144 -15.46 -5.26 -5.25
N TYR A 145 -16.74 -5.61 -5.16
CA TYR A 145 -17.82 -4.74 -5.62
C TYR A 145 -18.12 -3.67 -4.56
N LEU A 146 -18.13 -2.41 -4.96
CA LEU A 146 -18.42 -1.27 -4.08
C LEU A 146 -19.61 -0.47 -4.60
N LYS A 147 -20.44 -0.01 -3.66
CA LYS A 147 -21.49 0.99 -3.94
C LYS A 147 -20.87 2.39 -3.94
N LYS A 148 -21.50 3.34 -4.63
CA LYS A 148 -21.18 4.77 -4.53
C LYS A 148 -21.20 5.20 -3.05
N GLY A 149 -20.19 5.94 -2.62
CA GLY A 149 -20.03 6.35 -1.22
C GLY A 149 -18.58 6.24 -0.75
N ASN A 150 -18.36 6.11 0.54
CA ASN A 150 -17.02 5.93 1.10
C ASN A 150 -16.76 4.44 1.39
N ALA A 151 -15.61 3.94 0.97
CA ALA A 151 -15.12 2.61 1.32
C ALA A 151 -13.97 2.74 2.31
N ASN A 152 -14.08 2.09 3.47
CA ASN A 152 -13.00 2.02 4.45
C ASN A 152 -11.92 1.08 3.94
N VAL A 153 -10.66 1.50 4.03
CA VAL A 153 -9.52 0.70 3.58
C VAL A 153 -8.50 0.61 4.70
N LEU A 154 -8.08 -0.62 5.00
CA LEU A 154 -7.07 -0.96 5.98
C LEU A 154 -5.96 -1.71 5.27
N LEU A 155 -4.76 -1.16 5.29
CA LEU A 155 -3.54 -1.83 4.85
C LEU A 155 -2.66 -2.09 6.06
N MET A 156 -2.24 -3.34 6.21
CA MET A 156 -1.23 -3.72 7.20
C MET A 156 -0.05 -4.32 6.46
N GLY A 157 1.16 -3.92 6.84
CA GLY A 157 2.38 -4.51 6.30
C GLY A 157 3.51 -4.51 7.32
N TRP A 158 4.59 -5.17 6.96
CA TRP A 158 5.76 -5.27 7.81
C TRP A 158 7.03 -5.42 6.98
N GLN A 159 8.13 -5.03 7.60
CA GLN A 159 9.47 -5.16 7.06
C GLN A 159 10.36 -5.93 8.04
N GLY A 160 10.98 -7.00 7.53
CA GLY A 160 11.98 -7.77 8.23
C GLY A 160 13.35 -7.10 8.15
N GLU A 161 14.08 -7.32 7.06
CA GLU A 161 15.42 -6.77 6.83
C GLU A 161 15.60 -6.33 5.37
N GLY A 162 16.62 -5.51 5.10
CA GLY A 162 16.91 -5.06 3.74
C GLY A 162 16.14 -3.81 3.30
N GLY A 163 15.89 -3.68 2.00
CA GLY A 163 15.18 -2.56 1.40
C GLY A 163 13.68 -2.60 1.72
N ILE A 164 12.97 -1.48 1.53
CA ILE A 164 11.53 -1.44 1.80
C ILE A 164 10.74 -1.01 0.58
N GLY A 165 9.53 -1.51 0.52
CA GLY A 165 8.50 -1.05 -0.39
C GLY A 165 7.16 -1.11 0.31
N GLN A 166 6.36 -0.07 0.14
CA GLN A 166 4.96 -0.09 0.48
C GLN A 166 4.22 0.91 -0.40
N GLU A 167 3.33 0.39 -1.24
CA GLU A 167 2.42 1.17 -2.05
C GLU A 167 0.99 0.63 -1.93
N LEU A 168 0.00 1.51 -2.06
CA LEU A 168 -1.41 1.17 -2.24
C LEU A 168 -1.94 1.90 -3.46
N THR A 169 -2.50 1.13 -4.40
CA THR A 169 -3.22 1.67 -5.55
C THR A 169 -4.61 1.05 -5.62
N TYR A 170 -5.53 1.72 -6.31
CA TYR A 170 -6.82 1.15 -6.67
C TYR A 170 -7.23 1.62 -8.06
N SER A 171 -8.02 0.81 -8.74
CA SER A 171 -8.66 1.14 -10.01
C SER A 171 -10.09 0.64 -10.02
N GLY A 172 -10.94 1.29 -10.79
CA GLY A 172 -12.35 0.97 -10.84
C GLY A 172 -13.04 1.69 -11.99
N PRO A 173 -14.36 1.64 -12.02
CA PRO A 173 -15.15 2.29 -13.05
C PRO A 173 -15.16 3.82 -12.91
N ASP A 174 -14.58 4.45 -11.89
CA ASP A 174 -14.55 5.93 -11.78
C ASP A 174 -13.45 6.62 -12.58
#